data_AF-A0A2T7SQ15-F1
#
_entry.id   AF-A0A2T7SQ15-F1
#
_cell.length_a   1.000
_cell.length_b   1.000
_cell.length_c   1.000
_cell.angle_alpha   90.00
_cell.angle_beta   90.00
_cell.angle_gamma   90.00
#
_symmetry.space_group_name_H-M   'P 1'
#
loop_
_entity.id
_entity.type
_entity.pdbx_description
1 polymer ?
#
loop_
_entity_poly.entity_id
_entity_poly.type
_entity_poly.pdbx_seq_one_letter_code
_entity_poly.pdbx_strand_id
1 'polypeptide(L)'
;DLVQIAVNGHTFSGTVNAVGSYNISIDTADLVADSDKTLEVLLNASDAAGNQASTSASRSYSVDTSAPQVQSIALDKTLLKAGDSATVTIRFSEKVIAFDVGDLVADNASLSNLATADDGLTWTATLVAHSSIEDTSNLVQLSATYTDIAGNVGTAGTSGNYSLDTKAPTATIKLADEALQAGETTTLTITFSEKVQDFGNADVTVQNGTLGTLVSTDGIVWTGTYTPNVNLEDT
;
A
#
# COMPACT_ATOMS: atom_id res chain seq x y z
N ASP A 1 -23.22 -53.56 -0.68
CA ASP A 1 -23.44 -52.52 -1.71
C ASP A 1 -22.14 -51.79 -2.01
N LEU A 2 -21.97 -51.42 -3.28
CA LEU A 2 -20.80 -50.76 -3.82
C LEU A 2 -21.20 -49.40 -4.38
N VAL A 3 -20.38 -48.39 -4.13
CA VAL A 3 -20.44 -47.08 -4.75
C VAL A 3 -19.20 -46.91 -5.60
N GLN A 4 -19.38 -46.47 -6.84
CA GLN A 4 -18.29 -46.13 -7.75
C GLN A 4 -18.46 -44.68 -8.20
N ILE A 5 -17.38 -43.92 -8.22
CA ILE A 5 -17.35 -42.54 -8.72
C ILE A 5 -16.33 -42.49 -9.85
N ALA A 6 -16.72 -42.00 -11.02
CA ALA A 6 -15.82 -41.73 -12.12
C ALA A 6 -15.45 -40.24 -12.17
N VAL A 7 -14.15 -39.96 -12.25
CA VAL A 7 -13.55 -38.62 -12.36
C VAL A 7 -12.32 -38.72 -13.25
N ASN A 8 -12.15 -37.85 -14.24
CA ASN A 8 -10.98 -37.83 -15.12
C ASN A 8 -10.69 -39.20 -15.78
N GLY A 9 -11.74 -39.98 -16.10
CA GLY A 9 -11.60 -41.34 -16.63
C GLY A 9 -11.09 -42.39 -15.63
N HIS A 10 -10.81 -42.02 -14.38
CA HIS A 10 -10.49 -42.92 -13.28
C HIS A 10 -11.76 -43.31 -12.51
N THR A 11 -11.83 -44.56 -12.05
CA THR A 11 -12.94 -45.05 -11.21
C THR A 11 -12.47 -45.28 -9.78
N PHE A 12 -13.08 -44.56 -8.86
CA PHE A 12 -12.88 -44.66 -7.42
C PHE A 12 -14.03 -45.48 -6.82
N SER A 13 -13.75 -46.36 -5.87
CA SER A 13 -14.74 -47.30 -5.35
C SER A 13 -14.75 -47.33 -3.82
N GLY A 14 -15.94 -47.49 -3.23
CA GLY A 14 -16.14 -47.60 -1.79
C GLY A 14 -17.36 -48.45 -1.47
N THR A 15 -17.40 -49.02 -0.27
CA THR A 15 -18.53 -49.84 0.19
C THR A 15 -19.46 -49.04 1.08
N VAL A 16 -20.75 -49.35 1.01
CA VAL A 16 -21.76 -48.78 1.93
C VAL A 16 -21.72 -49.54 3.26
N ASN A 17 -21.66 -48.81 4.38
CA ASN A 17 -21.67 -49.41 5.72
C ASN A 17 -23.09 -49.84 6.16
N ALA A 18 -23.20 -50.47 7.33
CA ALA A 18 -24.47 -50.99 7.85
C ALA A 18 -25.55 -49.93 8.11
N VAL A 19 -25.19 -48.64 8.15
CA VAL A 19 -26.13 -47.52 8.32
C VAL A 19 -26.35 -46.71 7.03
N GLY A 20 -25.86 -47.20 5.89
CA GLY A 20 -26.08 -46.57 4.58
C GLY A 20 -25.08 -45.48 4.20
N SER A 21 -24.01 -45.27 4.97
CA SER A 21 -22.98 -44.26 4.69
C SER A 21 -21.78 -44.84 3.94
N TYR A 22 -21.12 -44.01 3.13
CA TYR A 22 -19.89 -44.35 2.42
C TYR A 22 -18.96 -43.12 2.37
N ASN A 23 -17.67 -43.36 2.15
CA ASN A 23 -16.67 -42.32 1.88
C ASN A 23 -15.74 -42.83 0.77
N ILE A 24 -15.50 -42.00 -0.24
CA ILE A 24 -14.55 -42.26 -1.31
C ILE A 24 -13.66 -41.01 -1.40
N SER A 25 -12.36 -41.19 -1.24
CA SER A 25 -11.38 -40.12 -1.40
C SER A 25 -10.94 -40.05 -2.87
N ILE A 26 -10.85 -38.83 -3.39
CA ILE A 26 -10.43 -38.53 -4.76
C ILE A 26 -9.34 -37.47 -4.65
N ASP A 27 -8.21 -37.69 -5.31
CA ASP A 27 -7.10 -36.75 -5.26
C ASP A 27 -7.46 -35.47 -5.99
N THR A 28 -7.07 -34.32 -5.43
CA THR A 28 -7.31 -33.01 -6.05
C THR A 28 -6.70 -32.93 -7.45
N ALA A 29 -5.61 -33.65 -7.72
CA ALA A 29 -5.02 -33.71 -9.06
C ALA A 29 -5.97 -34.30 -10.11
N ASP A 30 -6.75 -35.34 -9.75
CA ASP A 30 -7.77 -35.90 -10.65
C ASP A 30 -8.92 -34.92 -10.84
N LEU A 31 -9.37 -34.26 -9.77
CA LEU A 31 -10.42 -33.24 -9.85
C LEU A 31 -9.98 -32.04 -10.73
N VAL A 32 -8.70 -31.65 -10.68
CA VAL A 32 -8.12 -30.59 -11.51
C VAL A 32 -7.96 -31.04 -12.96
N ALA A 33 -7.56 -32.28 -13.22
CA ALA A 33 -7.36 -32.80 -14.56
C ALA A 33 -8.67 -33.14 -15.29
N ASP A 34 -9.76 -33.36 -14.55
CA ASP A 34 -11.06 -33.75 -15.10
C ASP A 34 -11.65 -32.69 -16.04
N SER A 35 -11.65 -32.93 -17.34
CA SER A 35 -11.97 -31.88 -18.32
C SER A 35 -13.43 -31.42 -18.30
N ASP A 36 -14.37 -32.29 -17.92
CA ASP A 36 -15.80 -31.98 -17.91
C ASP A 36 -16.33 -31.53 -16.54
N LYS A 37 -15.46 -31.58 -15.51
CA LYS A 37 -15.75 -31.24 -14.12
C LYS A 37 -17.07 -31.83 -13.63
N THR A 38 -17.34 -33.09 -13.95
CA THR A 38 -18.57 -33.79 -13.58
C THR A 38 -18.27 -35.09 -12.86
N LEU A 39 -18.76 -35.21 -11.62
CA LEU A 39 -18.75 -36.48 -10.91
C LEU A 39 -19.86 -37.37 -11.46
N GLU A 40 -19.53 -38.54 -11.98
CA GLU A 40 -20.50 -39.59 -12.30
C GLU A 40 -20.48 -40.65 -11.19
N VAL A 41 -21.62 -40.88 -10.55
CA VAL A 41 -21.76 -41.85 -9.47
C VAL A 41 -22.60 -43.01 -9.94
N LEU A 42 -22.06 -44.22 -9.84
CA LEU A 42 -22.76 -45.49 -10.05
C LEU A 42 -22.93 -46.20 -8.70
N LEU A 43 -24.15 -46.61 -8.41
CA LEU A 43 -24.51 -47.34 -7.19
C LEU A 43 -24.95 -48.75 -7.58
N ASN A 44 -24.36 -49.76 -6.96
CA ASN A 44 -24.75 -51.16 -7.10
C ASN A 44 -25.17 -51.69 -5.73
N ALA A 45 -26.47 -51.96 -5.56
CA ALA A 45 -27.04 -52.41 -4.30
C ALA A 45 -27.60 -53.83 -4.40
N SER A 46 -27.53 -54.57 -3.30
CA SER A 46 -28.14 -55.88 -3.14
C SER A 46 -29.04 -55.90 -1.91
N ASP A 47 -30.25 -56.46 -2.03
CA ASP A 47 -31.07 -56.70 -0.84
C ASP A 47 -30.64 -57.96 -0.06
N ALA A 48 -31.25 -58.20 1.10
CA ALA A 48 -30.94 -59.35 1.95
C ALA A 48 -31.27 -60.71 1.31
N ALA A 49 -32.14 -60.72 0.29
CA ALA A 49 -32.48 -61.91 -0.49
C ALA A 49 -31.51 -62.12 -1.67
N GLY A 50 -30.57 -61.20 -1.91
CA GLY A 50 -29.57 -61.26 -2.96
C GLY A 50 -30.01 -60.63 -4.30
N ASN A 51 -31.13 -59.92 -4.34
CA ASN A 51 -31.56 -59.21 -5.56
C ASN A 51 -30.68 -57.98 -5.78
N GLN A 52 -30.13 -57.82 -6.99
CA GLN A 52 -29.22 -56.72 -7.34
C GLN A 52 -29.90 -55.66 -8.22
N ALA A 53 -29.60 -54.39 -7.97
CA ALA A 53 -30.01 -53.26 -8.80
C ALA A 53 -28.85 -52.26 -8.95
N SER A 54 -28.87 -51.50 -10.06
CA SER A 54 -27.89 -50.44 -10.30
C SER A 54 -28.58 -49.14 -10.70
N THR A 55 -28.05 -48.01 -10.25
CA THR A 55 -28.54 -46.67 -10.61
C THR A 55 -27.38 -45.69 -10.71
N SER A 56 -27.54 -44.63 -11.48
CA SER A 56 -26.51 -43.61 -11.68
C SER A 56 -27.03 -42.20 -11.46
N ALA A 57 -26.16 -41.30 -11.01
CA ALA A 57 -26.41 -39.87 -10.90
C ALA A 57 -25.14 -39.10 -11.27
N SER A 58 -25.29 -37.86 -11.73
CA SER A 58 -24.14 -37.00 -12.00
C SER A 58 -24.28 -35.63 -11.33
N ARG A 59 -23.14 -35.00 -11.06
CA ARG A 59 -23.06 -33.67 -10.47
C ARG A 59 -21.84 -32.93 -10.99
N SER A 60 -22.05 -31.75 -11.57
CA SER A 60 -20.95 -30.86 -11.93
C SER A 60 -20.35 -30.18 -10.69
N TYR A 61 -19.07 -29.87 -10.77
CA TYR A 61 -18.29 -29.18 -9.75
C TYR A 61 -17.35 -28.15 -10.41
N SER A 62 -16.63 -27.39 -9.60
CA SER A 62 -15.55 -26.51 -10.04
C SER A 62 -14.35 -26.73 -9.15
N VAL A 63 -13.15 -26.52 -9.70
CA VAL A 63 -11.91 -26.54 -8.92
C VAL A 63 -11.17 -25.27 -9.25
N ASP A 64 -10.89 -24.50 -8.21
CA ASP A 64 -10.01 -23.36 -8.29
C ASP A 64 -8.92 -23.51 -7.25
N THR A 65 -7.69 -23.58 -7.73
CA THR A 65 -6.48 -23.75 -6.91
C THR A 65 -5.46 -22.65 -7.20
N SER A 66 -5.84 -21.67 -8.04
CA SER A 66 -4.98 -20.55 -8.36
C SER A 66 -5.14 -19.52 -7.28
N ALA A 67 -4.04 -19.08 -6.69
CA ALA A 67 -4.06 -17.97 -5.74
C ALA A 67 -3.93 -16.64 -6.49
N PRO A 68 -4.64 -15.58 -6.05
CA PRO A 68 -4.49 -14.26 -6.62
C PRO A 68 -3.06 -13.73 -6.38
N GLN A 69 -2.46 -13.19 -7.43
CA GLN A 69 -1.12 -12.61 -7.40
C GLN A 69 -1.18 -11.09 -7.50
N VAL A 70 -0.35 -10.39 -6.72
CA VAL A 70 -0.12 -8.96 -6.91
C VAL A 70 0.68 -8.75 -8.19
N GLN A 71 0.06 -8.16 -9.22
CA GLN A 71 0.74 -7.83 -10.48
C GLN A 71 1.53 -6.53 -10.37
N SER A 72 0.99 -5.53 -9.68
CA SER A 72 1.65 -4.24 -9.51
C SER A 72 1.06 -3.43 -8.35
N ILE A 73 1.90 -2.62 -7.71
CA ILE A 73 1.50 -1.50 -6.83
C ILE A 73 2.19 -0.24 -7.36
N ALA A 74 1.43 0.64 -8.00
CA ALA A 74 1.94 1.84 -8.68
C ALA A 74 1.41 3.11 -8.02
N LEU A 75 2.24 4.16 -7.99
CA LEU A 75 1.85 5.50 -7.55
C LEU A 75 1.86 6.43 -8.75
N ASP A 76 0.83 7.26 -8.91
CA ASP A 76 0.80 8.31 -9.94
C ASP A 76 1.81 9.45 -9.67
N LYS A 77 2.19 9.62 -8.41
CA LYS A 77 3.15 10.61 -7.93
C LYS A 77 4.07 9.99 -6.89
N THR A 78 5.39 10.12 -7.12
CA THR A 78 6.43 9.51 -6.26
C THR A 78 7.26 10.54 -5.49
N LEU A 79 7.03 11.84 -5.68
CA LEU A 79 7.61 12.92 -4.85
C LEU A 79 6.46 13.71 -4.24
N LEU A 80 6.31 13.64 -2.92
CA LEU A 80 5.24 14.32 -2.20
C LEU A 80 5.81 15.35 -1.24
N LYS A 81 5.27 16.56 -1.32
CA LYS A 81 5.52 17.66 -0.37
C LYS A 81 4.37 17.80 0.63
N ALA A 82 4.54 18.68 1.61
CA ALA A 82 3.46 18.97 2.57
C ALA A 82 2.16 19.36 1.84
N GLY A 83 1.07 18.66 2.15
CA GLY A 83 -0.25 18.87 1.54
C GLY A 83 -0.49 18.14 0.22
N ASP A 84 0.52 17.45 -0.33
CA ASP A 84 0.34 16.60 -1.51
C ASP A 84 -0.36 15.28 -1.16
N SER A 85 -1.02 14.70 -2.17
CA SER A 85 -1.48 13.32 -2.17
C SER A 85 -1.03 12.59 -3.45
N ALA A 86 -1.07 11.26 -3.39
CA ALA A 86 -0.87 10.38 -4.52
C ALA A 86 -1.98 9.33 -4.60
N THR A 87 -2.28 8.86 -5.79
CA THR A 87 -3.14 7.70 -6.03
C THR A 87 -2.28 6.45 -6.10
N VAL A 88 -2.52 5.51 -5.20
CA VAL A 88 -1.96 4.16 -5.25
C VAL A 88 -2.91 3.29 -6.07
N THR A 89 -2.39 2.57 -7.07
CA THR A 89 -3.14 1.62 -7.90
C THR A 89 -2.53 0.23 -7.76
N ILE A 90 -3.33 -0.73 -7.30
CA ILE A 90 -2.97 -2.13 -7.10
C ILE A 90 -3.70 -2.97 -8.14
N ARG A 91 -2.99 -3.87 -8.83
CA ARG A 91 -3.59 -4.80 -9.80
C ARG A 91 -3.32 -6.23 -9.38
N PHE A 92 -4.35 -7.08 -9.44
CA PHE A 92 -4.27 -8.50 -9.13
C PHE A 92 -4.42 -9.37 -10.39
N SER A 93 -3.92 -10.61 -10.36
CA SER A 93 -4.08 -11.58 -11.47
C SER A 93 -5.52 -12.04 -11.68
N GLU A 94 -6.34 -11.92 -10.64
CA GLU A 94 -7.76 -12.27 -10.63
C GLU A 94 -8.51 -11.44 -9.58
N LYS A 95 -9.83 -11.60 -9.49
CA LYS A 95 -10.67 -10.85 -8.56
C LYS A 95 -10.39 -11.28 -7.13
N VAL A 96 -10.10 -10.31 -6.26
CA VAL A 96 -9.93 -10.53 -4.82
C VAL A 96 -11.15 -10.08 -4.04
N ILE A 97 -11.42 -10.78 -2.95
CA ILE A 97 -12.41 -10.46 -1.92
C ILE A 97 -11.73 -10.34 -0.56
N ALA A 98 -12.47 -9.76 0.41
CA ALA A 98 -11.95 -9.50 1.74
C ALA A 98 -10.62 -8.71 1.73
N PHE A 99 -10.48 -7.79 0.77
CA PHE A 99 -9.38 -6.86 0.68
C PHE A 99 -9.81 -5.48 1.20
N ASP A 100 -9.10 -4.97 2.20
CA ASP A 100 -9.36 -3.68 2.82
C ASP A 100 -8.08 -2.88 3.09
N VAL A 101 -8.23 -1.65 3.58
CA VAL A 101 -7.08 -0.74 3.78
C VAL A 101 -6.14 -1.22 4.88
N GLY A 102 -6.60 -2.08 5.80
CA GLY A 102 -5.80 -2.70 6.84
C GLY A 102 -4.83 -3.76 6.33
N ASP A 103 -5.04 -4.26 5.10
CA ASP A 103 -4.08 -5.13 4.41
C ASP A 103 -2.85 -4.37 3.89
N LEU A 104 -2.90 -3.04 3.92
CA LEU A 104 -1.88 -2.15 3.39
C LEU A 104 -1.16 -1.39 4.51
N VAL A 105 0.14 -1.22 4.32
CA VAL A 105 0.99 -0.34 5.12
C VAL A 105 1.72 0.59 4.18
N ALA A 106 1.81 1.88 4.55
CA ALA A 106 2.60 2.87 3.82
C ALA A 106 3.58 3.54 4.78
N ASP A 107 4.87 3.53 4.42
CA ASP A 107 5.89 4.13 5.26
C ASP A 107 5.72 5.65 5.34
N ASN A 108 5.68 6.20 6.55
CA ASN A 108 5.52 7.64 6.78
C ASN A 108 4.30 8.27 6.08
N ALA A 109 3.28 7.48 5.77
CA ALA A 109 2.07 7.93 5.10
C ALA A 109 0.83 7.17 5.60
N SER A 110 -0.33 7.72 5.29
CA SER A 110 -1.63 7.11 5.55
C SER A 110 -2.34 6.78 4.24
N LEU A 111 -3.08 5.67 4.23
CA LEU A 111 -3.91 5.24 3.10
C LEU A 111 -5.39 5.40 3.47
N SER A 112 -6.19 5.85 2.50
CA SER A 112 -7.63 6.04 2.66
C SER A 112 -8.36 5.87 1.33
N ASN A 113 -9.69 5.88 1.36
CA ASN A 113 -10.55 5.81 0.18
C ASN A 113 -10.24 4.60 -0.74
N LEU A 114 -9.90 3.45 -0.13
CA LEU A 114 -9.68 2.22 -0.89
C LEU A 114 -10.97 1.82 -1.61
N ALA A 115 -10.90 1.67 -2.93
CA ALA A 115 -12.04 1.36 -3.78
C ALA A 115 -11.64 0.54 -5.00
N THR A 116 -12.61 -0.16 -5.57
CA THR A 116 -12.50 -0.90 -6.84
C THR A 116 -13.67 -0.54 -7.75
N ALA A 117 -13.44 -0.55 -9.07
CA ALA A 117 -14.47 -0.33 -10.09
C ALA A 117 -14.67 -1.52 -11.04
N ASP A 118 -13.87 -2.59 -10.88
CA ASP A 118 -13.83 -3.76 -11.76
C ASP A 118 -14.00 -5.07 -10.98
N ASP A 119 -14.82 -5.01 -9.92
CA ASP A 119 -15.12 -6.12 -9.01
C ASP A 119 -13.90 -6.78 -8.36
N GLY A 120 -12.85 -6.00 -8.09
CA GLY A 120 -11.72 -6.43 -7.27
C GLY A 120 -10.52 -6.90 -8.06
N LEU A 121 -10.43 -6.60 -9.35
CA LEU A 121 -9.21 -6.80 -10.14
C LEU A 121 -8.20 -5.66 -9.93
N THR A 122 -8.69 -4.44 -9.79
CA THR A 122 -7.90 -3.23 -9.60
C THR A 122 -8.45 -2.42 -8.45
N TRP A 123 -7.57 -2.05 -7.53
CA TRP A 123 -7.91 -1.24 -6.37
C TRP A 123 -7.13 0.07 -6.38
N THR A 124 -7.80 1.15 -5.99
CA THR A 124 -7.18 2.47 -5.84
C THR A 124 -7.32 2.96 -4.42
N ALA A 125 -6.27 3.56 -3.87
CA ALA A 125 -6.30 4.24 -2.57
C ALA A 125 -5.63 5.62 -2.67
N THR A 126 -6.03 6.54 -1.80
CA THR A 126 -5.36 7.84 -1.64
C THR A 126 -4.26 7.70 -0.58
N LEU A 127 -3.04 8.04 -0.94
CA LEU A 127 -1.89 8.16 -0.05
C LEU A 127 -1.67 9.63 0.34
N VAL A 128 -1.55 9.88 1.63
CA VAL A 128 -1.22 11.21 2.19
C VAL A 128 -0.04 11.07 3.13
N ALA A 129 1.03 11.82 2.85
CA ALA A 129 2.26 11.81 3.63
C ALA A 129 2.03 12.40 5.05
N HIS A 130 2.71 11.84 6.04
CA HIS A 130 2.79 12.46 7.36
C HIS A 130 3.64 13.73 7.30
N SER A 131 3.38 14.67 8.21
CA SER A 131 4.12 15.93 8.31
C SER A 131 5.54 15.72 8.84
N SER A 132 6.46 16.63 8.50
CA SER A 132 7.80 16.70 9.07
C SER A 132 8.70 15.49 8.76
N ILE A 133 8.58 14.94 7.55
CA ILE A 133 9.38 13.81 7.07
C ILE A 133 10.23 14.23 5.87
N GLU A 134 11.49 13.82 5.89
CA GLU A 134 12.42 13.83 4.74
C GLU A 134 12.94 12.39 4.58
N ASP A 135 12.41 11.65 3.61
CA ASP A 135 12.79 10.25 3.37
C ASP A 135 12.58 9.89 1.90
N THR A 136 13.56 9.26 1.26
CA THR A 136 13.51 8.86 -0.16
C THR A 136 13.27 7.37 -0.38
N SER A 137 13.09 6.61 0.70
CA SER A 137 13.09 5.15 0.72
C SER A 137 11.77 4.52 1.17
N ASN A 138 10.69 5.31 1.20
CA ASN A 138 9.37 4.86 1.64
C ASN A 138 8.73 3.91 0.63
N LEU A 139 7.95 2.94 1.11
CA LEU A 139 7.28 1.94 0.31
C LEU A 139 5.80 1.81 0.73
N VAL A 140 4.98 1.26 -0.17
CA VAL A 140 3.67 0.69 0.17
C VAL A 140 3.81 -0.84 0.17
N GLN A 141 3.44 -1.48 1.28
CA GLN A 141 3.43 -2.93 1.42
C GLN A 141 2.00 -3.46 1.49
N LEU A 142 1.81 -4.63 0.88
CA LEU A 142 0.57 -5.38 0.89
C LEU A 142 0.81 -6.76 1.53
N SER A 143 0.01 -7.10 2.52
CA SER A 143 0.04 -8.41 3.20
C SER A 143 -0.76 -9.46 2.43
N ALA A 144 -0.41 -10.74 2.63
CA ALA A 144 -1.09 -11.91 2.06
C ALA A 144 -2.31 -12.33 2.90
N THR A 145 -3.25 -11.40 3.13
CA THR A 145 -4.41 -11.57 4.04
C THR A 145 -5.76 -11.58 3.32
N TYR A 146 -5.77 -11.27 2.02
CA TYR A 146 -6.94 -11.31 1.15
C TYR A 146 -7.05 -12.67 0.43
N THR A 147 -8.22 -12.94 -0.15
CA THR A 147 -8.51 -14.22 -0.84
C THR A 147 -9.21 -13.97 -2.17
N ASP A 148 -9.26 -14.96 -3.05
CA ASP A 148 -10.21 -15.00 -4.15
C ASP A 148 -11.59 -15.51 -3.69
N ILE A 149 -12.53 -15.69 -4.63
CA ILE A 149 -13.86 -16.23 -4.32
C ILE A 149 -13.87 -17.70 -3.90
N ALA A 150 -12.84 -18.46 -4.28
CA ALA A 150 -12.66 -19.86 -3.92
C ALA A 150 -11.99 -20.04 -2.54
N GLY A 151 -11.50 -18.95 -1.94
CA GLY A 151 -10.82 -18.93 -0.66
C GLY A 151 -9.31 -19.18 -0.75
N ASN A 152 -8.71 -19.14 -1.94
CA ASN A 152 -7.26 -19.22 -2.08
C ASN A 152 -6.65 -17.90 -1.57
N VAL A 153 -5.69 -18.03 -0.64
CA VAL A 153 -4.99 -16.87 -0.05
C VAL A 153 -4.04 -16.27 -1.07
N GLY A 154 -4.09 -14.94 -1.21
CA GLY A 154 -3.24 -14.22 -2.16
C GLY A 154 -1.78 -14.12 -1.74
N THR A 155 -1.00 -13.34 -2.49
CA THR A 155 0.42 -13.10 -2.21
C THR A 155 0.69 -11.70 -1.67
N ALA A 156 1.81 -11.55 -0.96
CA ALA A 156 2.29 -10.25 -0.51
C ALA A 156 2.88 -9.45 -1.69
N GLY A 157 2.91 -8.13 -1.57
CA GLY A 157 3.44 -7.23 -2.59
C GLY A 157 4.09 -5.98 -2.02
N THR A 158 4.89 -5.30 -2.83
CA THR A 158 5.55 -4.05 -2.45
C THR A 158 5.66 -3.13 -3.67
N SER A 159 5.47 -1.83 -3.48
CA SER A 159 5.63 -0.81 -4.52
C SER A 159 7.10 -0.52 -4.84
N GLY A 160 7.35 0.37 -5.80
CA GLY A 160 8.61 1.12 -5.85
C GLY A 160 8.66 2.19 -4.77
N ASN A 161 9.84 2.81 -4.58
CA ASN A 161 10.02 3.87 -3.59
C ASN A 161 9.22 5.13 -3.95
N TYR A 162 8.74 5.83 -2.91
CA TYR A 162 8.36 7.23 -2.99
C TYR A 162 9.16 8.09 -2.01
N SER A 163 9.38 9.34 -2.40
CA SER A 163 10.11 10.34 -1.63
C SER A 163 9.16 11.34 -0.99
N LEU A 164 9.44 11.68 0.26
CA LEU A 164 8.72 12.64 1.07
C LEU A 164 9.65 13.80 1.41
N ASP A 165 9.12 15.00 1.26
CA ASP A 165 9.74 16.26 1.69
C ASP A 165 8.64 17.16 2.28
N THR A 166 8.18 16.79 3.48
CA THR A 166 7.08 17.45 4.19
C THR A 166 7.54 18.27 5.39
N LYS A 167 8.86 18.36 5.59
CA LYS A 167 9.46 19.16 6.65
C LYS A 167 9.55 20.61 6.20
N ALA A 168 9.15 21.51 7.09
CA ALA A 168 9.23 22.94 6.81
C ALA A 168 10.66 23.45 7.08
N PRO A 169 11.13 24.47 6.32
CA PRO A 169 12.38 25.12 6.61
C PRO A 169 12.32 25.82 7.96
N THR A 170 13.41 25.75 8.72
CA THR A 170 13.64 26.54 9.94
C THR A 170 14.76 27.55 9.69
N ALA A 171 14.83 28.63 10.46
CA ALA A 171 15.87 29.66 10.31
C ALA A 171 16.52 30.00 11.65
N THR A 172 17.80 30.36 11.59
CA THR A 172 18.57 30.92 12.70
C THR A 172 19.15 32.27 12.28
N ILE A 173 19.27 33.22 13.22
CA ILE A 173 19.78 34.56 12.97
C ILE A 173 20.98 34.81 13.87
N LYS A 174 22.05 35.39 13.32
CA LYS A 174 23.26 35.76 14.04
C LYS A 174 23.76 37.13 13.60
N LEU A 175 24.21 37.94 14.55
CA LEU A 175 25.00 39.14 14.28
C LEU A 175 26.49 38.80 14.44
N ALA A 176 27.33 39.37 13.57
CA ALA A 176 28.78 39.20 13.68
C ALA A 176 29.36 39.91 14.93
N ASP A 177 28.69 40.99 15.33
CA ASP A 177 28.94 41.78 16.52
C ASP A 177 27.59 42.13 17.15
N GLU A 178 27.44 41.79 18.42
CA GLU A 178 26.21 41.94 19.20
C GLU A 178 26.27 43.17 20.13
N ALA A 179 27.42 43.87 20.23
CA ALA A 179 27.63 45.00 21.13
C ALA A 179 27.85 46.30 20.35
N LEU A 180 26.83 46.72 19.59
CA LEU A 180 26.94 47.86 18.68
C LEU A 180 26.74 49.21 19.37
N GLN A 181 27.61 50.16 19.05
CA GLN A 181 27.49 51.56 19.41
C GLN A 181 26.71 52.35 18.35
N ALA A 182 26.26 53.56 18.71
CA ALA A 182 25.55 54.44 17.79
C ALA A 182 26.41 54.76 16.56
N GLY A 183 25.88 54.44 15.37
CA GLY A 183 26.56 54.66 14.08
C GLY A 183 27.43 53.49 13.61
N GLU A 184 27.55 52.41 14.39
CA GLU A 184 28.20 51.18 13.96
C GLU A 184 27.26 50.32 13.10
N THR A 185 27.84 49.33 12.41
CA THR A 185 27.10 48.38 11.59
C THR A 185 27.66 46.98 11.80
N THR A 186 26.82 45.95 11.67
CA THR A 186 27.26 44.55 11.74
C THR A 186 26.70 43.74 10.59
N THR A 187 27.31 42.59 10.33
CA THR A 187 26.73 41.62 9.40
C THR A 187 25.68 40.79 10.13
N LEU A 188 24.44 40.87 9.66
CA LEU A 188 23.37 39.96 10.03
C LEU A 188 23.39 38.77 9.07
N THR A 189 23.41 37.56 9.63
CA THR A 189 23.36 36.30 8.90
C THR A 189 22.10 35.54 9.28
N ILE A 190 21.26 35.20 8.30
CA ILE A 190 20.13 34.28 8.43
C ILE A 190 20.54 32.96 7.77
N THR A 191 20.45 31.85 8.51
CA THR A 191 20.74 30.51 7.97
C THR A 191 19.49 29.66 8.08
N PHE A 192 18.98 29.20 6.93
CA PHE A 192 17.88 28.25 6.87
C PHE A 192 18.39 26.80 6.98
N SER A 193 17.53 25.87 7.40
CA SER A 193 17.86 24.44 7.46
C SER A 193 17.94 23.78 6.09
N GLU A 194 17.37 24.42 5.07
CA GLU A 194 17.33 23.99 3.68
C GLU A 194 17.17 25.22 2.78
N LYS A 195 17.21 25.01 1.47
CA LYS A 195 17.09 26.10 0.51
C LYS A 195 15.67 26.66 0.47
N VAL A 196 15.53 27.96 0.69
CA VAL A 196 14.26 28.67 0.54
C VAL A 196 14.14 29.36 -0.81
N GLN A 197 12.90 29.59 -1.27
CA GLN A 197 12.59 30.30 -2.51
C GLN A 197 11.92 31.64 -2.20
N ASP A 198 12.13 32.62 -3.08
CA ASP A 198 11.51 33.95 -3.04
C ASP A 198 11.72 34.75 -1.74
N PHE A 199 12.66 34.34 -0.88
CA PHE A 199 13.01 35.08 0.33
C PHE A 199 13.82 36.34 0.01
N GLY A 200 13.48 37.45 0.66
CA GLY A 200 14.23 38.69 0.57
C GLY A 200 13.86 39.71 1.65
N ASN A 201 14.28 40.97 1.46
CA ASN A 201 14.06 42.04 2.44
C ASN A 201 12.57 42.30 2.74
N ALA A 202 11.66 42.00 1.82
CA ALA A 202 10.22 42.17 2.05
C ALA A 202 9.67 41.20 3.10
N ASP A 203 10.34 40.06 3.30
CA ASP A 203 9.94 39.02 4.26
C ASP A 203 10.53 39.24 5.65
N VAL A 204 11.37 40.28 5.81
CA VAL A 204 12.06 40.59 7.07
C VAL A 204 11.60 41.92 7.61
N THR A 205 10.98 41.88 8.79
CA THR A 205 10.69 43.09 9.56
C THR A 205 11.82 43.33 10.55
N VAL A 206 12.44 44.50 10.48
CA VAL A 206 13.51 44.90 11.41
C VAL A 206 12.97 45.95 12.36
N GLN A 207 13.14 45.70 13.65
CA GLN A 207 12.86 46.67 14.71
C GLN A 207 14.18 47.33 15.14
N ASN A 208 14.09 48.57 15.63
CA ASN A 208 15.21 49.29 16.26
C ASN A 208 16.47 49.45 15.38
N GLY A 209 16.33 49.36 14.08
CA GLY A 209 17.42 49.57 13.12
C GLY A 209 16.96 49.45 11.69
N THR A 210 17.92 49.42 10.78
CA THR A 210 17.72 49.19 9.35
C THR A 210 18.55 47.99 8.91
N LEU A 211 18.07 47.28 7.89
CA LEU A 211 18.77 46.16 7.27
C LEU A 211 18.99 46.46 5.79
N GLY A 212 20.25 46.40 5.37
CA GLY A 212 20.63 46.50 3.97
C GLY A 212 20.11 45.32 3.14
N THR A 213 20.38 45.35 1.83
CA THR A 213 19.94 44.29 0.92
C THR A 213 20.46 42.92 1.38
N LEU A 214 19.54 41.97 1.52
CA LEU A 214 19.88 40.57 1.77
C LEU A 214 20.39 39.94 0.49
N VAL A 215 21.53 39.27 0.58
CA VAL A 215 22.15 38.54 -0.53
C VAL A 215 22.40 37.09 -0.14
N SER A 216 22.22 36.17 -1.09
CA SER A 216 22.54 34.75 -0.95
C SER A 216 23.02 34.19 -2.28
N THR A 217 23.84 33.14 -2.22
CA THR A 217 24.33 32.41 -3.40
C THR A 217 23.80 30.99 -3.49
N ASP A 218 23.35 30.42 -2.37
CA ASP A 218 22.83 29.06 -2.25
C ASP A 218 21.34 29.01 -1.92
N GLY A 219 20.76 30.12 -1.45
CA GLY A 219 19.39 30.23 -0.93
C GLY A 219 19.23 29.62 0.46
N ILE A 220 20.33 29.26 1.13
CA ILE A 220 20.37 28.71 2.50
C ILE A 220 20.89 29.79 3.46
N VAL A 221 22.01 30.43 3.11
CA VAL A 221 22.63 31.48 3.92
C VAL A 221 22.38 32.84 3.27
N TRP A 222 21.77 33.74 4.03
CA TRP A 222 21.45 35.10 3.61
C TRP A 222 22.17 36.10 4.51
N THR A 223 22.89 37.06 3.92
CA THR A 223 23.62 38.09 4.66
C THR A 223 23.15 39.48 4.30
N GLY A 224 23.08 40.38 5.28
CA GLY A 224 22.83 41.80 5.08
C GLY A 224 23.50 42.64 6.17
N THR A 225 23.69 43.93 5.92
CA THR A 225 24.27 44.85 6.91
C THR A 225 23.16 45.40 7.81
N TYR A 226 23.24 45.15 9.12
CA TYR A 226 22.35 45.74 10.11
C TYR A 226 22.98 47.00 10.71
N THR A 227 22.19 48.06 10.83
CA THR A 227 22.56 49.33 11.46
C THR A 227 21.52 49.68 12.53
N PRO A 228 21.88 49.74 13.82
CA PRO A 228 20.95 50.12 14.88
C PRO A 228 20.53 51.59 14.73
N ASN A 229 19.31 51.90 15.16
CA ASN A 229 18.86 53.29 15.24
C ASN A 229 19.69 54.05 16.29
N VAL A 230 19.90 55.33 16.06
CA VAL A 230 20.60 56.19 17.03
C VAL A 230 19.79 56.33 18.32
N ASN A 231 20.49 56.43 19.46
CA ASN A 231 19.93 56.68 20.80
C ASN A 231 18.98 55.59 21.35
N LEU A 232 19.22 54.32 21.02
CA LEU A 232 18.69 53.19 21.78
C LEU A 232 19.74 52.72 22.79
N GLU A 233 19.39 52.73 24.07
CA GLU A 233 20.10 51.98 25.10
C GLU A 233 19.34 50.67 25.34
N ASP A 234 20.07 49.56 25.48
CA ASP A 234 19.48 48.30 25.94
C ASP A 234 19.08 48.44 27.41
N THR A 235 17.89 47.98 27.79
CA THR A 235 17.37 48.03 29.17
C THR A 235 17.62 46.73 29.91
#